data_AF-A0A4R2RM60-F1
#
_entry.id   AF-A0A4R2RM60-F1
#
_cell.length_a   1.000
_cell.length_b   1.000
_cell.length_c   1.000
_cell.angle_alpha   90.00
_cell.angle_beta   90.00
_cell.angle_gamma   90.00
#
_symmetry.space_group_name_H-M   'P 1'
#
loop_
_entity.id
_entity.type
_entity.pdbx_description
1 polymer ?
#
loop_
_entity_poly.entity_id
_entity_poly.type
_entity_poly.pdbx_seq_one_letter_code
_entity_poly.pdbx_strand_id
1 'polypeptide(L)'
;MESWSGLCQGLLWNHGLGSVKVYGSDEKHKHDALTLSELQQAFDKSQAKTNKFDMIGFDACLMANVEVAKLWSLDRRLRMS
;
A
#
# COMPACT_ATOMS: atom_id res chain seq x y z
N MET A 1 -12.79 -19.81 22.43
CA MET A 1 -13.16 -18.71 21.52
C MET A 1 -11.86 -18.22 20.90
N GLU A 2 -11.60 -18.59 19.65
CA GLU A 2 -10.42 -18.09 18.94
C GLU A 2 -10.65 -16.60 18.64
N SER A 3 -9.74 -15.75 19.14
CA SER A 3 -9.81 -14.32 18.92
C SER A 3 -9.33 -14.03 17.50
N TRP A 4 -10.25 -13.63 16.60
CA TRP A 4 -9.94 -13.12 15.26
C TRP A 4 -9.32 -11.70 15.28
N SER A 5 -8.72 -11.29 16.39
CA SER A 5 -8.21 -9.93 16.62
C SER A 5 -6.80 -9.70 16.06
N GLY A 6 -6.34 -10.52 15.11
CA GLY A 6 -4.93 -10.54 14.69
C GLY A 6 -4.67 -10.27 13.21
N LEU A 7 -5.71 -10.15 12.37
CA LEU A 7 -5.56 -10.00 10.92
C LEU A 7 -6.02 -8.61 10.46
N CYS A 8 -5.08 -7.74 10.13
CA CYS A 8 -5.35 -6.42 9.56
C CYS A 8 -5.05 -6.45 8.05
N GLN A 9 -6.08 -6.32 7.22
CA GLN A 9 -5.98 -6.35 5.76
C GLN A 9 -6.42 -5.01 5.17
N GLY A 10 -5.69 -4.52 4.18
CA GLY A 10 -6.01 -3.26 3.49
C GLY A 10 -6.23 -3.47 2.00
N LEU A 11 -7.16 -2.70 1.41
CA LEU A 11 -7.38 -2.63 -0.03
C LEU A 11 -7.25 -1.19 -0.50
N LEU A 12 -6.40 -0.99 -1.51
CA LEU A 12 -6.07 0.29 -2.10
C LEU A 12 -6.62 0.30 -3.53
N TRP A 13 -7.77 0.97 -3.72
CA TRP A 13 -8.48 1.05 -5.00
C TRP A 13 -8.33 2.44 -5.62
N ASN A 14 -7.71 2.52 -6.80
CA ASN A 14 -7.68 3.69 -7.68
C ASN A 14 -6.86 3.36 -8.96
N HIS A 15 -6.60 4.36 -9.81
CA HIS A 15 -5.58 4.30 -10.86
C HIS A 15 -4.18 4.00 -10.30
N GLY A 16 -3.43 3.20 -11.04
CA GLY A 16 -2.02 2.94 -10.78
C GLY A 16 -1.20 3.03 -12.05
N LEU A 17 0.05 3.45 -11.91
CA LEU A 17 1.05 3.49 -12.98
C LEU A 17 2.30 2.69 -12.61
N GLY A 18 2.19 1.84 -11.58
CA GLY A 18 3.27 0.98 -11.09
C GLY A 18 4.47 1.75 -10.58
N SER A 19 5.65 1.14 -10.71
CA SER A 19 6.91 1.68 -10.20
C SER A 19 7.40 2.93 -10.92
N VAL A 20 6.82 3.27 -12.06
CA VAL A 20 7.31 4.31 -12.97
C VAL A 20 6.78 5.70 -12.58
N LYS A 21 5.59 5.80 -11.99
CA LYS A 21 4.99 7.12 -11.72
C LYS A 21 4.31 7.21 -10.36
N VAL A 22 3.10 6.66 -10.19
CA VAL A 22 2.23 7.02 -9.05
C VAL A 22 1.11 5.99 -8.79
N TYR A 23 0.53 6.08 -7.60
CA TYR A 23 -0.72 5.44 -7.20
C TYR A 23 -1.74 6.50 -6.78
N GLY A 24 -2.96 6.35 -7.27
CA GLY A 24 -4.14 7.11 -6.89
C GLY A 24 -4.18 8.52 -7.44
N SER A 25 -5.08 8.78 -8.39
CA SER A 25 -5.32 10.12 -8.96
C SER A 25 -6.36 10.87 -8.14
N ASP A 26 -6.01 12.08 -7.67
CA ASP A 26 -6.92 13.02 -7.03
C ASP A 26 -7.40 14.09 -8.04
N GLU A 27 -8.60 13.90 -8.58
CA GLU A 27 -9.19 14.82 -9.56
C GLU A 27 -9.47 16.22 -9.00
N LYS A 28 -9.65 16.35 -7.69
CA LYS A 28 -9.89 17.63 -7.03
C LYS A 28 -8.60 18.46 -6.94
N HIS A 29 -7.45 17.80 -6.85
CA HIS A 29 -6.15 18.43 -6.72
C HIS A 29 -5.29 18.27 -7.99
N LYS A 30 -5.87 18.57 -9.16
CA LYS A 30 -5.16 18.57 -10.48
C LYS A 30 -4.60 17.19 -10.89
N HIS A 31 -5.29 16.11 -10.55
CA HIS A 31 -4.81 14.74 -10.76
C HIS A 31 -3.48 14.46 -10.06
N ASP A 32 -3.25 15.11 -8.91
CA ASP A 32 -2.12 14.80 -8.05
C ASP A 32 -2.22 13.35 -7.56
N ALA A 33 -1.09 12.69 -7.49
CA ALA A 33 -1.05 11.27 -7.24
C ALA A 33 0.18 10.88 -6.44
N LEU A 34 0.04 9.86 -5.60
CA LEU A 34 1.08 9.50 -4.65
C LEU A 34 2.22 8.78 -5.36
N THR A 35 3.41 9.33 -5.24
CA THR A 35 4.65 8.63 -5.59
C THR A 35 4.91 7.47 -4.62
N LEU A 36 5.79 6.53 -5.00
CA LEU A 36 6.20 5.45 -4.09
C LEU A 36 6.84 5.98 -2.80
N SER A 37 7.56 7.11 -2.87
CA SER A 37 8.16 7.76 -1.70
C SER A 37 7.09 8.34 -0.78
N GLU A 38 6.06 8.98 -1.32
CA GLU A 38 4.96 9.53 -0.52
C GLU A 38 4.11 8.43 0.09
N LEU A 39 3.89 7.32 -0.63
CA LEU A 39 3.26 6.12 -0.07
C LEU A 39 4.07 5.58 1.12
N GLN A 40 5.38 5.41 0.98
CA GLN A 40 6.25 4.97 2.08
C GLN A 40 6.10 5.90 3.29
N GLN A 41 6.19 7.21 3.07
CA GLN A 41 6.06 8.21 4.13
C GLN A 41 4.68 8.21 4.77
N ALA A 42 3.61 8.01 4.00
CA ALA A 42 2.25 7.93 4.51
C ALA A 42 2.11 6.72 5.44
N PHE A 43 2.62 5.55 5.05
CA PHE A 43 2.58 4.38 5.91
C PHE A 43 3.40 4.57 7.18
N ASP A 44 4.60 5.15 7.07
CA ASP A 44 5.48 5.42 8.22
C ASP A 44 4.91 6.45 9.20
N LYS A 45 4.03 7.35 8.74
CA LYS A 45 3.34 8.35 9.57
C LYS A 45 1.98 7.88 10.07
N SER A 46 1.44 6.80 9.50
CA SER A 46 0.14 6.25 9.87
C SER A 46 0.25 5.21 10.99
N GLN A 47 -0.89 4.76 11.50
CA GLN A 47 -0.95 3.62 12.41
C GLN A 47 -0.45 2.32 11.78
N ALA A 48 -0.31 2.24 10.45
CA ALA A 48 0.25 1.08 9.75
C ALA A 48 1.70 0.76 10.13
N LYS A 49 2.42 1.75 10.69
CA LYS A 49 3.76 1.55 11.23
C LYS A 49 3.77 0.67 12.48
N THR A 50 2.78 0.83 13.37
CA THR A 50 2.67 0.10 14.63
C THR A 50 1.72 -1.10 14.53
N ASN A 51 0.55 -0.90 13.92
CA ASN A 51 -0.45 -1.91 13.62
C ASN A 51 -0.25 -2.37 12.17
N LYS A 52 0.69 -3.31 12.01
CA LYS A 52 1.10 -3.81 10.69
C LYS A 52 -0.06 -4.56 10.03
N PHE A 53 -0.27 -4.28 8.75
CA PHE A 53 -1.15 -5.10 7.92
C PHE A 53 -0.47 -6.44 7.59
N ASP A 54 -1.25 -7.52 7.62
CA ASP A 54 -0.82 -8.84 7.17
C ASP A 54 -0.78 -8.93 5.65
N MET A 55 -1.69 -8.20 5.00
CA MET A 55 -1.78 -8.11 3.56
C MET A 55 -2.35 -6.75 3.13
N ILE A 56 -1.82 -6.24 2.02
CA ILE A 56 -2.41 -5.12 1.30
C ILE A 56 -2.53 -5.48 -0.17
N GLY A 57 -3.75 -5.35 -0.69
CA GLY A 57 -4.05 -5.48 -2.11
C GLY A 57 -4.12 -4.11 -2.77
N PHE A 58 -3.56 -4.00 -3.98
CA PHE A 58 -3.78 -2.87 -4.86
C PHE A 58 -4.73 -3.29 -5.97
N ASP A 59 -5.96 -2.79 -5.94
CA ASP A 59 -6.88 -2.86 -7.08
C ASP A 59 -6.63 -1.64 -7.96
N ALA A 60 -5.45 -1.69 -8.60
CA ALA A 60 -4.90 -0.61 -9.38
C ALA A 60 -3.93 -1.17 -10.42
N CYS A 61 -3.95 -0.59 -11.62
CA CYS A 61 -3.11 -1.04 -12.71
C CYS A 61 -1.61 -1.00 -12.35
N LEU A 62 -0.88 -2.03 -12.77
CA LEU A 62 0.59 -2.09 -12.73
C LEU A 62 1.22 -2.05 -11.32
N MET A 63 0.46 -2.21 -10.24
CA MET A 63 0.97 -2.17 -8.87
C MET A 63 1.58 -3.50 -8.38
N ALA A 64 1.35 -4.61 -9.10
CA ALA A 64 1.95 -5.91 -8.81
C ALA A 64 3.40 -6.01 -9.34
N ASN A 65 4.30 -5.17 -8.81
CA ASN A 65 5.72 -5.14 -9.16
C ASN A 65 6.63 -5.17 -7.91
N VAL A 66 7.91 -5.46 -8.12
CA VAL A 66 8.87 -5.69 -7.03
C VAL A 66 9.20 -4.43 -6.25
N GLU A 67 9.15 -3.26 -6.88
CA GLU A 67 9.43 -1.97 -6.26
C GLU A 67 8.31 -1.58 -5.29
N VAL A 68 7.05 -1.82 -5.68
CA VAL A 68 5.89 -1.66 -4.78
C VAL A 68 5.97 -2.68 -3.65
N ALA A 69 6.30 -3.95 -3.93
CA ALA A 69 6.48 -4.98 -2.90
C ALA A 69 7.58 -4.62 -1.89
N LYS A 70 8.63 -3.93 -2.34
CA LYS A 70 9.74 -3.49 -1.48
C LYS A 70 9.33 -2.48 -0.42
N LEU A 71 8.34 -1.61 -0.72
CA LEU A 71 7.76 -0.70 0.29
C LEU A 71 7.21 -1.47 1.51
N TRP A 72 6.78 -2.71 1.27
CA TRP A 72 6.14 -3.58 2.26
C TRP A 72 7.12 -4.52 2.96
N SER A 73 8.21 -4.91 2.29
CA SER A 73 9.03 -6.06 2.70
C SER A 73 10.06 -5.79 3.81
N LEU A 74 10.30 -4.54 4.20
CA LEU A 74 11.45 -4.18 5.03
C LEU A 74 11.26 -4.40 6.55
N ASP A 75 10.05 -4.71 7.02
CA ASP A 75 9.78 -5.05 8.44
C ASP A 75 8.44 -5.78 8.65
N ARG A 76 8.03 -6.68 7.73
CA ARG A 76 6.70 -7.30 7.77
C ARG A 76 6.73 -8.74 7.28
N ARG A 77 6.07 -9.61 8.03
CA ARG A 77 5.94 -11.06 7.79
C ARG A 77 5.05 -11.27 6.55
N LEU A 78 5.60 -11.16 5.34
CA LEU A 78 4.80 -11.19 4.11
C LEU A 78 4.39 -12.60 3.70
N ARG A 79 3.09 -12.77 3.44
CA ARG A 79 2.53 -13.72 2.47
C ARG A 79 1.89 -12.89 1.35
N MET A 80 2.44 -12.98 0.14
CA MET A 80 1.80 -12.47 -1.08
C MET A 80 0.92 -13.59 -1.65
N SER A 81 -0.33 -13.29 -1.99
CA SER A 81 -1.21 -14.11 -2.83
C SER A 81 -1.88 -13.24 -3.87
#